data_AF-A0A966TA56-F1
#
_entry.id   AF-A0A966TA56-F1
#
_cell.length_a   1.000
_cell.length_b   1.000
_cell.length_c   1.000
_cell.angle_alpha   90.00
_cell.angle_beta   90.00
_cell.angle_gamma   90.00
#
_symmetry.space_group_name_H-M   'P 1'
#
loop_
_entity.id
_entity.type
_entity.pdbx_description
1 polymer ?
#
loop_
_entity_poly.entity_id
_entity_poly.type
_entity_poly.pdbx_seq_one_letter_code
_entity_poly.pdbx_strand_id
1 'polypeptide(L)'
;MVELRERATRRAPLVIVGGGNMGAALVHGLLRAGRQASSIVVCETSSQRRAELSSLFPNVAVTAEMPQCNEAIIAVKPADACNAGASAVAAGAERLVSIAAGVRIKALREACGSDVRIIRAMPNTPATVGRAATAMSPDAECSAADRQWANELLSSVGSVFEIPEAMMDAFTGLVGSGPAYVFYVAEALRDAAVAEGFDPSTSSDIVAKML
;
A
#
# COMPACT_ATOMS: atom_id res chain seq x y z
N MET A 1 -15.29 40.83 -2.09
CA MET A 1 -14.26 40.48 -3.10
C MET A 1 -12.88 40.14 -2.50
N VAL A 2 -12.65 40.35 -1.20
CA VAL A 2 -11.38 39.98 -0.52
C VAL A 2 -11.46 38.62 0.19
N GLU A 3 -12.64 38.19 0.64
CA GLU A 3 -12.83 36.88 1.32
C GLU A 3 -12.80 35.64 0.39
N LEU A 4 -12.84 35.82 -0.93
CA LEU A 4 -12.79 34.72 -1.90
C LEU A 4 -11.36 34.32 -2.31
N ARG A 5 -10.34 35.03 -1.82
CA ARG A 5 -8.92 34.78 -2.14
C ARG A 5 -8.10 34.16 -1.00
N GLU A 6 -8.70 33.95 0.18
CA GLU A 6 -8.03 33.35 1.35
C GLU A 6 -8.30 31.85 1.54
N ARG A 7 -8.98 31.18 0.61
CA ARG A 7 -8.82 29.72 0.44
C ARG A 7 -7.50 29.44 -0.26
N ALA A 8 -6.39 29.74 0.40
CA ALA A 8 -5.10 29.17 0.06
C ALA A 8 -5.23 27.65 0.16
N THR A 9 -5.45 27.01 -0.99
CA THR A 9 -5.08 25.64 -1.35
C THR A 9 -4.74 24.72 -0.17
N ARG A 10 -5.72 24.37 0.68
CA ARG A 10 -5.60 23.12 1.43
C ARG A 10 -5.77 22.02 0.40
N ARG A 11 -4.64 21.52 -0.10
CA ARG A 11 -4.60 20.34 -0.97
C ARG A 11 -5.45 19.26 -0.29
N ALA A 12 -6.47 18.76 -0.98
CA ALA A 12 -7.36 17.76 -0.38
C ALA A 12 -6.52 16.57 0.10
N PRO A 13 -6.93 15.92 1.21
CA PRO A 13 -6.10 14.89 1.82
C PRO A 13 -5.95 13.68 0.90
N LEU A 14 -4.86 12.94 1.12
CA LEU A 14 -4.72 11.57 0.63
C LEU A 14 -5.67 10.69 1.44
N VAL A 15 -6.57 9.98 0.77
CA VAL A 15 -7.47 9.03 1.43
C VAL A 15 -6.98 7.60 1.23
N ILE A 16 -6.81 6.87 2.33
CA ILE A 16 -6.60 5.42 2.30
C ILE A 16 -7.96 4.76 2.50
N VAL A 17 -8.46 4.13 1.45
CA VAL A 17 -9.75 3.43 1.43
C VAL A 17 -9.50 1.99 1.84
N GLY A 18 -9.90 1.63 3.05
CA GLY A 18 -9.57 0.36 3.71
C GLY A 18 -8.42 0.51 4.70
N GLY A 19 -8.70 0.23 5.96
CA GLY A 19 -7.78 0.33 7.09
C GLY A 19 -7.30 -1.02 7.62
N GLY A 20 -7.37 -2.08 6.81
CA GLY A 20 -6.79 -3.39 7.13
C GLY A 20 -5.27 -3.34 7.34
N ASN A 21 -4.63 -4.50 7.46
CA ASN A 21 -3.18 -4.57 7.76
C ASN A 21 -2.32 -3.75 6.78
N MET A 22 -2.60 -3.86 5.47
CA MET A 22 -1.81 -3.14 4.46
C MET A 22 -2.11 -1.64 4.44
N GLY A 23 -3.38 -1.24 4.61
CA GLY A 23 -3.74 0.18 4.74
C GLY A 23 -3.05 0.83 5.94
N ALA A 24 -3.07 0.16 7.10
CA ALA A 24 -2.37 0.62 8.29
C ALA A 24 -0.85 0.66 8.12
N ALA A 25 -0.25 -0.33 7.42
CA ALA A 25 1.17 -0.33 7.11
C ALA A 25 1.57 0.90 6.26
N LEU A 26 0.74 1.26 5.27
CA LEU A 26 0.95 2.45 4.45
C LEU A 26 0.79 3.74 5.26
N VAL A 27 -0.21 3.86 6.14
CA VAL A 27 -0.31 5.02 7.06
C VAL A 27 0.98 5.15 7.88
N HIS A 28 1.43 4.06 8.49
CA HIS A 28 2.63 4.05 9.32
C HIS A 28 3.89 4.44 8.50
N GLY A 29 4.06 3.84 7.32
CA GLY A 29 5.16 4.16 6.40
C GLY A 29 5.17 5.63 5.99
N LEU A 30 4.02 6.18 5.61
CA LEU A 30 3.87 7.57 5.20
C LEU A 30 4.20 8.55 6.33
N LEU A 31 3.70 8.29 7.54
CA LEU A 31 4.02 9.11 8.72
C LEU A 31 5.51 9.07 9.03
N ARG A 32 6.13 7.87 8.98
CA ARG A 32 7.57 7.70 9.18
C ARG A 32 8.40 8.41 8.10
N ALA A 33 7.90 8.46 6.87
CA ALA A 33 8.51 9.20 5.76
C ALA A 33 8.30 10.72 5.86
N GLY A 34 7.65 11.23 6.92
CA GLY A 34 7.48 12.66 7.17
C GLY A 34 6.21 13.27 6.58
N ARG A 35 5.29 12.46 6.03
CA ARG A 35 3.97 12.97 5.61
C ARG A 35 3.19 13.44 6.84
N GLN A 36 2.62 14.64 6.77
CA GLN A 36 1.83 15.20 7.87
C GLN A 36 0.56 14.37 8.08
N ALA A 37 0.29 13.99 9.33
CA ALA A 37 -0.89 13.20 9.69
C ALA A 37 -2.22 13.88 9.28
N SER A 38 -2.27 15.22 9.38
CA SER A 38 -3.39 16.05 8.94
C SER A 38 -3.68 16.00 7.43
N SER A 39 -2.76 15.49 6.63
CA SER A 39 -2.92 15.30 5.18
C SER A 39 -3.37 13.89 4.78
N ILE A 40 -3.60 13.01 5.76
CA ILE A 40 -4.03 11.62 5.57
C ILE A 40 -5.40 11.43 6.21
N VAL A 41 -6.30 10.75 5.52
CA VAL A 41 -7.55 10.23 6.09
C VAL A 41 -7.66 8.74 5.80
N VAL A 42 -8.10 7.95 6.77
CA VAL A 42 -8.42 6.53 6.56
C VAL A 42 -9.93 6.36 6.53
N CYS A 43 -10.46 5.86 5.41
CA CYS A 43 -11.85 5.50 5.27
C CYS A 43 -12.00 4.00 5.52
N GLU A 44 -12.65 3.60 6.61
CA GLU A 44 -12.78 2.20 7.04
C GLU A 44 -14.22 1.93 7.49
N THR A 45 -14.84 0.88 6.97
CA THR A 45 -16.27 0.58 7.18
C THR A 45 -16.55 -0.12 8.51
N SER A 46 -15.59 -0.87 9.05
CA SER A 46 -15.71 -1.53 10.36
C SER A 46 -15.53 -0.53 11.51
N SER A 47 -16.54 -0.38 12.36
CA SER A 47 -16.49 0.49 13.54
C SER A 47 -15.40 0.08 14.53
N GLN A 48 -15.25 -1.22 14.76
CA GLN A 48 -14.19 -1.76 15.60
C GLN A 48 -12.82 -1.41 15.02
N ARG A 49 -12.61 -1.63 13.71
CA ARG A 49 -11.34 -1.33 13.07
C ARG A 49 -11.02 0.16 13.07
N ARG A 50 -12.03 1.03 12.92
CA ARG A 50 -11.87 2.48 13.06
C ARG A 50 -11.35 2.86 14.45
N ALA A 51 -11.91 2.27 15.52
CA ALA A 51 -11.46 2.55 16.88
C ALA A 51 -9.99 2.15 17.08
N GLU A 52 -9.59 0.96 16.60
CA GLU A 52 -8.19 0.52 16.62
C GLU A 52 -7.27 1.48 15.86
N LEU A 53 -7.66 1.91 14.67
CA LEU A 53 -6.88 2.83 13.84
C LEU A 53 -6.73 4.20 14.49
N SER A 54 -7.79 4.74 15.10
CA SER A 54 -7.73 6.01 15.84
C SER A 54 -6.81 5.92 17.05
N SER A 55 -6.74 4.76 17.73
CA SER A 55 -5.77 4.53 18.80
C SER A 55 -4.33 4.40 18.28
N LEU A 56 -4.14 3.72 17.15
CA LEU A 56 -2.81 3.54 16.53
C LEU A 56 -2.27 4.84 15.93
N PHE A 57 -3.14 5.69 15.39
CA PHE A 57 -2.80 6.91 14.66
C PHE A 57 -3.63 8.10 15.19
N PRO A 58 -3.38 8.58 16.42
CA PRO A 58 -4.23 9.59 17.08
C PRO A 58 -4.33 10.94 16.33
N ASN A 59 -3.37 11.21 15.44
CA ASN A 59 -3.32 12.45 14.65
C ASN A 59 -3.83 12.28 13.21
N VAL A 60 -4.27 11.08 12.82
CA VAL A 60 -4.84 10.79 11.49
C VAL A 60 -6.35 10.71 11.62
N ALA A 61 -7.07 11.38 10.72
CA ALA A 61 -8.52 11.28 10.72
C ALA A 61 -8.96 9.89 10.22
N VAL A 62 -9.93 9.29 10.91
CA VAL A 62 -10.50 7.99 10.56
C VAL A 62 -12.01 8.14 10.41
N THR A 63 -12.54 7.86 9.22
CA THR A 63 -13.96 8.08 8.88
C THR A 63 -14.63 6.80 8.40
N ALA A 64 -15.96 6.74 8.56
CA ALA A 64 -16.77 5.65 8.02
C ALA A 64 -17.14 5.89 6.55
N GLU A 65 -17.39 7.16 6.21
CA GLU A 65 -17.79 7.59 4.87
C GLU A 65 -16.61 8.19 4.13
N MET A 66 -16.67 8.09 2.79
CA MET A 66 -15.66 8.63 1.89
C MET A 66 -15.65 10.16 1.98
N PRO A 67 -14.57 10.79 2.48
CA PRO A 67 -14.46 12.24 2.49
C PRO A 67 -14.11 12.74 1.08
N GLN A 68 -14.27 14.05 0.85
CA GLN A 68 -13.73 14.70 -0.33
C GLN A 68 -12.21 14.48 -0.42
N CYS A 69 -11.72 14.10 -1.59
CA CYS A 69 -10.32 13.78 -1.81
C CYS A 69 -9.90 14.07 -3.24
N ASN A 70 -8.61 14.28 -3.45
CA ASN A 70 -8.04 14.41 -4.81
C ASN A 70 -7.17 13.19 -5.16
N GLU A 71 -6.73 12.45 -4.16
CA GLU A 71 -5.77 11.36 -4.25
C GLU A 71 -6.21 10.22 -3.33
N ALA A 72 -6.23 8.99 -3.84
CA ALA A 72 -6.66 7.83 -3.06
C ALA A 72 -5.71 6.62 -3.17
N ILE A 73 -5.63 5.84 -2.09
CA ILE A 73 -5.09 4.48 -2.09
C ILE A 73 -6.24 3.51 -1.84
N ILE A 74 -6.50 2.61 -2.77
CA ILE A 74 -7.52 1.56 -2.65
C ILE A 74 -6.88 0.32 -2.01
N ALA A 75 -7.10 0.18 -0.70
CA ALA A 75 -6.53 -0.85 0.18
C ALA A 75 -7.58 -1.80 0.78
N VAL A 76 -8.66 -2.03 0.03
CA VAL A 76 -9.74 -2.98 0.38
C VAL A 76 -9.50 -4.37 -0.21
N LYS A 77 -10.38 -5.32 0.08
CA LYS A 77 -10.35 -6.65 -0.54
C LYS A 77 -10.62 -6.55 -2.05
N PRO A 78 -10.13 -7.52 -2.86
CA PRO A 78 -10.30 -7.49 -4.32
C PRO A 78 -11.75 -7.31 -4.79
N ALA A 79 -12.71 -7.95 -4.10
CA ALA A 79 -14.13 -7.86 -4.43
C ALA A 79 -14.70 -6.44 -4.30
N ASP A 80 -14.11 -5.60 -3.44
CA ASP A 80 -14.61 -4.26 -3.14
C ASP A 80 -13.85 -3.16 -3.91
N ALA A 81 -12.74 -3.50 -4.56
CA ALA A 81 -11.79 -2.53 -5.11
C ALA A 81 -12.39 -1.61 -6.18
N CYS A 82 -13.21 -2.15 -7.09
CA CYS A 82 -13.87 -1.35 -8.12
C CYS A 82 -14.87 -0.35 -7.52
N ASN A 83 -15.69 -0.79 -6.56
CA ASN A 83 -16.67 0.07 -5.88
C ASN A 83 -15.98 1.13 -5.02
N ALA A 84 -14.88 0.77 -4.35
CA ALA A 84 -14.07 1.71 -3.58
C ALA A 84 -13.40 2.76 -4.48
N GLY A 85 -12.86 2.36 -5.63
CA GLY A 85 -12.31 3.26 -6.63
C GLY A 85 -13.36 4.23 -7.18
N ALA A 86 -14.52 3.71 -7.59
CA ALA A 86 -15.64 4.54 -8.07
C ALA A 86 -16.12 5.55 -7.00
N SER A 87 -16.22 5.11 -5.75
CA SER A 87 -16.56 5.99 -4.62
C SER A 87 -15.52 7.10 -4.40
N ALA A 88 -14.24 6.79 -4.53
CA ALA A 88 -13.17 7.78 -4.42
C ALA A 88 -13.24 8.82 -5.55
N VAL A 89 -13.48 8.37 -6.79
CA VAL A 89 -13.66 9.27 -7.94
C VAL A 89 -14.90 10.14 -7.77
N ALA A 90 -16.03 9.58 -7.32
CA ALA A 90 -17.23 10.35 -7.01
C ALA A 90 -17.00 11.40 -5.90
N ALA A 91 -16.03 11.16 -5.02
CA ALA A 91 -15.60 12.09 -3.98
C ALA A 91 -14.51 13.09 -4.44
N GLY A 92 -14.14 13.08 -5.73
CA GLY A 92 -13.22 14.04 -6.35
C GLY A 92 -11.83 13.50 -6.68
N ALA A 93 -11.55 12.22 -6.46
CA ALA A 93 -10.22 11.68 -6.71
C ALA A 93 -9.86 11.76 -8.21
N GLU A 94 -8.77 12.47 -8.51
CA GLU A 94 -8.24 12.59 -9.87
C GLU A 94 -7.23 11.49 -10.20
N ARG A 95 -6.65 10.86 -9.17
CA ARG A 95 -5.71 9.75 -9.29
C ARG A 95 -5.79 8.79 -8.11
N LEU A 96 -5.53 7.52 -8.38
CA LEU A 96 -5.54 6.46 -7.38
C LEU A 96 -4.43 5.43 -7.58
N VAL A 97 -3.93 4.89 -6.47
CA VAL A 97 -3.15 3.65 -6.43
C VAL A 97 -4.06 2.55 -5.89
N SER A 98 -4.23 1.45 -6.62
CA SER A 98 -4.92 0.26 -6.11
C SER A 98 -3.92 -0.81 -5.74
N ILE A 99 -3.96 -1.27 -4.49
CA ILE A 99 -3.14 -2.38 -4.00
C ILE A 99 -3.92 -3.71 -3.93
N ALA A 100 -5.14 -3.73 -4.50
CA ALA A 100 -6.01 -4.89 -4.46
C ALA A 100 -5.47 -6.02 -5.35
N ALA A 101 -5.14 -7.15 -4.74
CA ALA A 101 -4.58 -8.30 -5.44
C ALA A 101 -5.50 -8.80 -6.57
N GLY A 102 -4.92 -9.07 -7.74
CA GLY A 102 -5.61 -9.62 -8.89
C GLY A 102 -6.58 -8.67 -9.63
N VAL A 103 -6.78 -7.44 -9.15
CA VAL A 103 -7.67 -6.48 -9.81
C VAL A 103 -6.89 -5.73 -10.88
N ARG A 104 -7.25 -5.96 -12.15
CA ARG A 104 -6.57 -5.34 -13.30
C ARG A 104 -6.98 -3.88 -13.49
N ILE A 105 -6.08 -3.10 -14.10
CA ILE A 105 -6.34 -1.69 -14.46
C ILE A 105 -7.61 -1.58 -15.29
N LYS A 106 -7.84 -2.51 -16.23
CA LYS A 106 -9.06 -2.55 -17.06
C LYS A 106 -10.35 -2.56 -16.22
N ALA A 107 -10.41 -3.39 -15.18
CA ALA A 107 -11.60 -3.49 -14.32
C ALA A 107 -11.80 -2.21 -13.49
N LEU A 108 -10.72 -1.63 -12.97
CA LEU A 108 -10.78 -0.34 -12.27
C LEU A 108 -11.22 0.78 -13.21
N ARG A 109 -10.70 0.81 -14.44
CA ARG A 109 -11.06 1.77 -15.48
C ARG A 109 -12.55 1.72 -15.82
N GLU A 110 -13.09 0.52 -16.00
CA GLU A 110 -14.52 0.31 -16.27
C GLU A 110 -15.41 0.87 -15.14
N ALA A 111 -14.97 0.74 -13.88
CA ALA A 111 -15.72 1.23 -12.73
C ALA A 111 -15.52 2.74 -12.46
N CYS A 112 -14.33 3.27 -12.71
CA CYS A 112 -13.93 4.61 -12.29
C CYS A 112 -14.00 5.67 -13.41
N GLY A 113 -14.19 5.25 -14.67
CA GLY A 113 -14.26 6.15 -15.82
C GLY A 113 -12.88 6.52 -16.42
N SER A 114 -12.91 7.31 -17.49
CA SER A 114 -11.72 7.67 -18.28
C SER A 114 -10.82 8.71 -17.61
N ASP A 115 -11.38 9.57 -16.77
CA ASP A 115 -10.70 10.82 -16.40
C ASP A 115 -9.73 10.66 -15.23
N VAL A 116 -9.78 9.53 -14.51
CA VAL A 116 -8.93 9.24 -13.35
C VAL A 116 -7.61 8.58 -13.77
N ARG A 117 -6.48 8.97 -13.18
CA ARG A 117 -5.21 8.23 -13.38
C ARG A 117 -5.12 7.05 -12.41
N ILE A 118 -4.89 5.85 -12.91
CA ILE A 118 -4.93 4.59 -12.17
C ILE A 118 -3.55 3.94 -12.20
N ILE A 119 -3.04 3.62 -11.03
CA ILE A 119 -1.81 2.84 -10.87
C ILE A 119 -2.17 1.58 -10.10
N ARG A 120 -1.94 0.41 -10.71
CA ARG A 120 -2.03 -0.87 -10.00
C ARG A 120 -0.72 -1.10 -9.27
N ALA A 121 -0.78 -1.50 -8.01
CA ALA A 121 0.39 -1.85 -7.21
C ALA A 121 0.16 -3.18 -6.50
N MET A 122 1.25 -3.87 -6.18
CA MET A 122 1.23 -5.15 -5.48
C MET A 122 2.35 -5.15 -4.44
N PRO A 123 2.13 -4.58 -3.24
CA PRO A 123 3.03 -4.73 -2.11
C PRO A 123 2.93 -6.14 -1.52
N ASN A 124 3.86 -6.49 -0.62
CA ASN A 124 3.87 -7.75 0.10
C ASN A 124 3.93 -7.56 1.64
N THR A 125 3.75 -8.64 2.39
CA THR A 125 3.59 -8.64 3.85
C THR A 125 4.69 -7.88 4.64
N PRO A 126 5.98 -7.90 4.23
CA PRO A 126 7.03 -7.10 4.88
C PRO A 126 6.82 -5.58 4.88
N ALA A 127 5.78 -5.06 4.21
CA ALA A 127 5.36 -3.65 4.34
C ALA A 127 5.13 -3.21 5.78
N THR A 128 4.64 -4.10 6.66
CA THR A 128 4.37 -3.79 8.07
C THR A 128 5.63 -3.41 8.86
N VAL A 129 6.80 -3.83 8.37
CA VAL A 129 8.12 -3.49 8.94
C VAL A 129 8.94 -2.59 8.02
N GLY A 130 8.31 -2.03 6.97
CA GLY A 130 8.96 -1.11 6.04
C GLY A 130 9.97 -1.76 5.09
N ARG A 131 9.80 -3.05 4.78
CA ARG A 131 10.68 -3.84 3.89
C ARG A 131 9.93 -4.45 2.71
N ALA A 132 8.85 -3.81 2.28
CA ALA A 132 8.08 -4.29 1.14
C ALA A 132 8.95 -4.38 -0.12
N ALA A 133 8.64 -5.36 -0.97
CA ALA A 133 8.95 -5.32 -2.39
C ALA A 133 7.63 -5.12 -3.13
N THR A 134 7.48 -3.98 -3.78
CA THR A 134 6.23 -3.59 -4.43
C THR A 134 6.42 -3.50 -5.94
N ALA A 135 5.63 -4.23 -6.70
CA ALA A 135 5.48 -3.93 -8.13
C ALA A 135 4.44 -2.84 -8.32
N MET A 136 4.68 -1.92 -9.26
CA MET A 136 3.66 -0.99 -9.73
C MET A 136 3.57 -1.02 -11.25
N SER A 137 2.35 -0.88 -11.77
CA SER A 137 2.05 -0.71 -13.17
C SER A 137 1.09 0.48 -13.32
N PRO A 138 1.56 1.61 -13.82
CA PRO A 138 0.70 2.72 -14.18
C PRO A 138 -0.11 2.42 -15.44
N ASP A 139 -1.28 3.03 -15.57
CA ASP A 139 -2.03 3.04 -16.82
C ASP A 139 -1.35 3.91 -17.90
N ALA A 140 -1.95 3.96 -19.09
CA ALA A 140 -1.44 4.75 -20.22
C ALA A 140 -1.60 6.27 -20.04
N GLU A 141 -2.55 6.72 -19.20
CA GLU A 141 -2.87 8.13 -18.96
C GLU A 141 -2.00 8.74 -17.84
N CYS A 142 -1.27 7.91 -17.09
CA CYS A 142 -0.40 8.33 -16.01
C CYS A 142 0.83 9.08 -16.54
N SER A 143 0.93 10.35 -16.14
CA SER A 143 2.10 11.19 -16.37
C SER A 143 3.30 10.75 -15.54
N ALA A 144 4.48 11.31 -15.82
CA ALA A 144 5.66 11.13 -14.97
C ALA A 144 5.42 11.59 -13.52
N ALA A 145 4.62 12.64 -13.32
CA ALA A 145 4.27 13.14 -11.99
C ALA A 145 3.36 12.18 -11.22
N ASP A 146 2.51 11.42 -11.91
CA ASP A 146 1.66 10.39 -11.29
C ASP A 146 2.48 9.16 -10.89
N ARG A 147 3.43 8.75 -11.73
CA ARG A 147 4.38 7.68 -11.44
C ARG A 147 5.25 8.02 -10.24
N GLN A 148 5.79 9.23 -10.21
CA GLN A 148 6.57 9.73 -9.07
C GLN A 148 5.74 9.75 -7.79
N TRP A 149 4.51 10.26 -7.84
CA TRP A 149 3.60 10.28 -6.69
C TRP A 149 3.34 8.87 -6.14
N ALA A 150 2.99 7.91 -6.99
CA ALA A 150 2.79 6.53 -6.54
C ALA A 150 4.07 5.92 -5.96
N ASN A 151 5.22 6.17 -6.59
CA ASN A 151 6.52 5.72 -6.09
C ASN A 151 6.80 6.29 -4.68
N GLU A 152 6.54 7.57 -4.44
CA GLU A 152 6.69 8.20 -3.11
C GLU A 152 5.77 7.56 -2.06
N LEU A 153 4.52 7.24 -2.43
CA LEU A 153 3.59 6.58 -1.51
C LEU A 153 4.04 5.17 -1.16
N LEU A 154 4.40 4.38 -2.17
CA LEU A 154 4.74 2.96 -2.02
C LEU A 154 6.13 2.75 -1.42
N SER A 155 7.09 3.64 -1.71
CA SER A 155 8.44 3.56 -1.14
C SER A 155 8.50 3.86 0.36
N SER A 156 7.44 4.47 0.91
CA SER A 156 7.31 4.69 2.35
C SER A 156 7.34 3.39 3.18
N VAL A 157 6.99 2.26 2.54
CA VAL A 157 6.97 0.92 3.13
C VAL A 157 7.98 -0.05 2.52
N GLY A 158 8.82 0.36 1.57
CA GLY A 158 9.84 -0.52 0.98
C GLY A 158 10.36 -0.12 -0.40
N SER A 159 10.83 -1.09 -1.17
CA SER A 159 11.30 -0.89 -2.55
C SER A 159 10.15 -0.99 -3.55
N VAL A 160 10.24 -0.23 -4.64
CA VAL A 160 9.22 -0.16 -5.69
C VAL A 160 9.86 -0.48 -7.05
N PHE A 161 9.19 -1.30 -7.84
CA PHE A 161 9.61 -1.74 -9.16
C PHE A 161 8.49 -1.45 -10.16
N GLU A 162 8.74 -0.57 -11.12
CA GLU A 162 7.81 -0.36 -12.23
C GLU A 162 7.94 -1.51 -13.24
N ILE A 163 6.85 -2.22 -13.50
CA ILE A 163 6.80 -3.36 -14.43
C ILE A 163 5.54 -3.32 -15.29
N PRO A 164 5.53 -3.97 -16.47
CA PRO A 164 4.31 -4.14 -17.24
C PRO A 164 3.23 -4.88 -16.44
N GLU A 165 1.96 -4.50 -16.60
CA GLU A 165 0.85 -5.14 -15.87
C GLU A 165 0.81 -6.67 -16.07
N ALA A 166 1.16 -7.14 -17.27
CA ALA A 166 1.22 -8.56 -17.60
C ALA A 166 2.22 -9.36 -16.74
N MET A 167 3.21 -8.69 -16.15
CA MET A 167 4.22 -9.30 -15.28
C MET A 167 3.80 -9.32 -13.80
N MET A 168 2.67 -8.70 -13.43
CA MET A 168 2.24 -8.60 -12.02
C MET A 168 1.95 -9.97 -11.39
N ASP A 169 1.43 -10.92 -12.17
CA ASP A 169 1.15 -12.27 -11.68
C ASP A 169 2.47 -13.05 -11.44
N ALA A 170 3.44 -12.90 -12.36
CA ALA A 170 4.78 -13.47 -12.19
C ALA A 170 5.52 -12.84 -11.00
N PHE A 171 5.42 -11.52 -10.83
CA PHE A 171 5.95 -10.82 -9.66
C PHE A 171 5.34 -11.35 -8.37
N THR A 172 4.02 -11.55 -8.34
CA THR A 172 3.31 -12.11 -7.18
C THR A 172 3.83 -13.50 -6.84
N GLY A 173 4.06 -14.36 -7.84
CA GLY A 173 4.69 -15.67 -7.63
C GLY A 173 6.10 -15.53 -7.05
N LEU A 174 6.91 -14.61 -7.58
CA LEU A 174 8.27 -14.37 -7.09
C LEU A 174 8.30 -13.88 -5.64
N VAL A 175 7.54 -12.83 -5.30
CA VAL A 175 7.59 -12.25 -3.94
C VAL A 175 6.72 -13.00 -2.92
N GLY A 176 5.72 -13.74 -3.39
CA GLY A 176 4.85 -14.57 -2.56
C GLY A 176 5.51 -15.90 -2.19
N SER A 177 6.14 -16.57 -3.16
CA SER A 177 6.84 -17.84 -2.92
C SER A 177 8.30 -17.66 -2.50
N GLY A 178 8.93 -16.54 -2.86
CA GLY A 178 10.33 -16.22 -2.54
C GLY A 178 10.71 -16.44 -1.07
N PRO A 179 9.93 -15.95 -0.09
CA PRO A 179 10.21 -16.19 1.32
C PRO A 179 10.29 -17.68 1.69
N ALA A 180 9.47 -18.54 1.08
CA ALA A 180 9.52 -19.97 1.37
C ALA A 180 10.86 -20.60 0.92
N TYR A 181 11.41 -20.15 -0.21
CA TYR A 181 12.73 -20.60 -0.67
C TYR A 181 13.84 -20.15 0.28
N VAL A 182 13.78 -18.90 0.75
CA VAL A 182 14.74 -18.37 1.73
C VAL A 182 14.64 -19.12 3.05
N PHE A 183 13.42 -19.38 3.54
CA PHE A 183 13.20 -20.15 4.77
C PHE A 183 13.70 -21.59 4.64
N TYR A 184 13.54 -22.22 3.48
CA TYR A 184 14.07 -23.56 3.25
C TYR A 184 15.61 -23.58 3.32
N VAL A 185 16.28 -22.59 2.74
CA VAL A 185 17.74 -22.45 2.85
C VAL A 185 18.15 -22.19 4.31
N ALA A 186 17.43 -21.32 5.01
CA ALA A 186 17.68 -21.05 6.43
C ALA A 186 17.54 -22.31 7.29
N GLU A 187 16.49 -23.10 7.06
CA GLU A 187 16.27 -24.38 7.74
C GLU A 187 17.39 -25.38 7.46
N ALA A 188 17.80 -25.53 6.20
CA ALA A 188 18.90 -26.43 5.84
C ALA A 188 20.24 -26.03 6.50
N LEU A 189 20.53 -24.73 6.60
CA LEU A 189 21.72 -24.22 7.28
C LEU A 189 21.67 -24.47 8.79
N ARG A 190 20.51 -24.24 9.41
CA ARG A 190 20.29 -24.53 10.84
C ARG A 190 20.51 -26.02 11.11
N ASP A 191 19.92 -26.88 10.29
CA ASP A 191 20.00 -28.33 10.48
C ASP A 191 21.44 -28.84 10.30
N ALA A 192 22.19 -28.28 9.34
CA ALA A 192 23.61 -28.55 9.18
C ALA A 192 24.43 -28.11 10.40
N ALA A 193 24.19 -26.91 10.94
CA ALA A 193 24.87 -26.43 12.15
C ALA A 193 24.58 -27.34 13.37
N VAL A 194 23.33 -27.76 13.53
CA VAL A 194 22.95 -28.71 14.59
C VAL A 194 23.64 -30.07 14.41
N ALA A 195 23.77 -30.56 13.18
CA ALA A 195 24.49 -31.81 12.89
C ALA A 195 25.99 -31.75 13.24
N GLU A 196 26.60 -30.56 13.14
CA GLU A 196 27.98 -30.30 13.58
C GLU A 196 28.10 -30.05 15.10
N GLY A 197 26.99 -30.11 15.83
CA GLY A 197 26.97 -30.05 17.30
C GLY A 197 26.66 -28.69 17.90
N PHE A 198 26.25 -27.69 17.10
CA PHE A 198 25.74 -26.43 17.65
C PHE A 198 24.37 -26.65 18.30
N ASP A 199 24.06 -25.90 19.36
CA ASP A 199 22.72 -25.94 19.93
C ASP A 199 21.68 -25.34 18.97
N PRO A 200 20.42 -25.84 18.95
CA PRO A 200 19.41 -25.38 17.99
C PRO A 200 19.07 -23.89 18.07
N SER A 201 19.09 -23.30 19.28
CA SER A 201 18.80 -21.87 19.47
C SER A 201 19.88 -20.98 18.87
N THR A 202 21.15 -21.23 19.22
CA THR A 202 22.29 -20.51 18.67
C THR A 202 22.37 -20.69 17.16
N SER A 203 22.11 -21.90 16.65
CA SER A 203 22.07 -22.16 15.21
C SER A 203 21.02 -21.29 14.50
N SER A 204 19.81 -21.21 15.07
CA SER A 204 18.73 -20.37 14.53
C SER A 204 19.10 -18.89 14.55
N ASP A 205 19.69 -18.41 15.64
CA ASP A 205 20.10 -17.01 15.80
C ASP A 205 21.23 -16.62 14.84
N ILE A 206 22.21 -17.51 14.62
CA ILE A 206 23.30 -17.27 13.67
C ILE A 206 22.74 -17.20 12.25
N VAL A 207 21.92 -18.17 11.84
CA VAL A 207 21.36 -18.23 10.48
C VAL A 207 20.46 -17.02 10.21
N ALA A 208 19.62 -16.63 11.17
CA ALA A 208 18.73 -15.47 11.04
C ALA A 208 19.48 -14.14 10.92
N LYS A 209 20.73 -14.04 11.39
CA LYS A 209 21.59 -12.85 11.22
C LYS A 209 22.36 -12.84 9.91
N MET A 210 22.52 -14.00 9.28
CA MET A 210 23.28 -14.15 8.03
C MET A 210 22.43 -13.84 6.80
N LEU A 211 21.12 -14.13 6.86
CA LEU A 211 20.13 -13.96 5.79
C LEU A 211 19.29 -12.69 6.01
#